data_AF-A0A358EE20-F1
#
_entry.id   AF-A0A358EE20-F1
#
_cell.length_a   1.000
_cell.length_b   1.000
_cell.length_c   1.000
_cell.angle_alpha   90.00
_cell.angle_beta   90.00
_cell.angle_gamma   90.00
#
_symmetry.space_group_name_H-M   'P 1'
#
loop_
_entity.id
_entity.type
_entity.pdbx_description
1 polymer ?
#
loop_
_entity_poly.entity_id
_entity_poly.type
_entity_poly.pdbx_seq_one_letter_code
_entity_poly.pdbx_strand_id
1 'polypeptide(L)'
;MGLTTVDAIAFVAFLSAVIGISLYASRDEDTSEDYFLAGRSLTWWLIGFSLIASNISTEHFIGMAGSGFGSAGMAIASYEWIAALSLVIVAFWVLPLFLRLGIFTMPEFLEHRYGNPARTIMAIYLMAAYVGVAIAGVLYSGALGLQTIFGLDLLPGIWLIGILAGVYTVYGGLKAVVWSDLLQGSALLVGGCVVTVLGLSEVGGLQAFLAANEDKLHMVLPADDPELPWTIFLLGIWIPNMFYWGFNQFITQRTLGARSLAAGQRGIIFAAGLKLIIPFIIV
;
A
#
# COMPACT_ATOMS: atom_id res chain seq x y z
N MET A 1 22.60 -4.72 -17.39
CA MET A 1 23.50 -5.46 -16.48
C MET A 1 22.84 -6.79 -16.20
N GLY A 2 23.58 -7.91 -16.27
CA GLY A 2 22.99 -9.23 -16.01
C GLY A 2 22.90 -9.50 -14.50
N LEU A 3 21.87 -10.24 -14.09
CA LEU A 3 21.77 -10.81 -12.75
C LEU A 3 23.03 -11.59 -12.40
N THR A 4 23.70 -11.22 -11.31
CA THR A 4 24.76 -12.09 -10.76
C THR A 4 24.11 -13.26 -10.04
N THR A 5 24.85 -14.36 -9.88
CA THR A 5 24.39 -15.50 -9.07
C THR A 5 24.10 -15.09 -7.62
N VAL A 6 24.84 -14.09 -7.10
CA VAL A 6 24.62 -13.55 -5.75
C VAL A 6 23.27 -12.84 -5.67
N ASP A 7 22.91 -12.03 -6.67
CA ASP A 7 21.61 -11.34 -6.72
C ASP A 7 20.45 -12.32 -6.77
N ALA A 8 20.57 -13.38 -7.59
CA ALA A 8 19.56 -14.42 -7.69
C ALA A 8 19.39 -15.19 -6.37
N ILE A 9 20.50 -15.53 -5.70
CA ILE A 9 20.47 -16.19 -4.38
C ILE A 9 19.83 -15.26 -3.34
N ALA A 10 20.21 -13.99 -3.30
CA ALA A 10 19.65 -13.03 -2.36
C ALA A 10 18.14 -12.85 -2.57
N PHE A 11 17.69 -12.75 -3.82
CA PHE A 11 16.28 -12.66 -4.18
C PHE A 11 15.48 -13.89 -3.73
N VAL A 12 15.95 -15.09 -4.05
CA VAL A 12 15.27 -16.34 -3.66
C VAL A 12 15.29 -16.53 -2.14
N ALA A 13 16.40 -16.20 -1.47
CA ALA A 13 16.51 -16.28 -0.02
C ALA A 13 15.53 -15.33 0.68
N PHE A 14 15.42 -14.09 0.18
CA PHE A 14 14.47 -13.10 0.69
C PHE A 14 13.02 -13.59 0.52
N LEU A 15 12.64 -14.04 -0.67
CA LEU A 15 11.30 -14.57 -0.92
C LEU A 15 10.98 -15.76 -0.02
N SER A 16 11.94 -16.69 0.12
CA SER A 16 11.79 -17.87 0.98
C SER A 16 11.66 -17.49 2.45
N ALA A 17 12.41 -16.50 2.92
CA ALA A 17 12.31 -16.00 4.29
C ALA A 17 10.96 -15.34 4.55
N VAL A 18 10.47 -14.50 3.63
CA VAL A 18 9.14 -13.88 3.76
C VAL A 18 8.06 -14.95 3.83
N ILE A 19 8.02 -15.88 2.87
CA ILE A 19 7.02 -16.94 2.85
C ILE A 19 7.13 -17.81 4.11
N GLY A 20 8.33 -18.23 4.48
CA GLY A 20 8.57 -19.09 5.65
C GLY A 20 8.12 -18.43 6.97
N ILE A 21 8.48 -17.16 7.18
CA ILE A 21 8.10 -16.42 8.39
C ILE A 21 6.58 -16.19 8.42
N SER A 22 5.98 -15.79 7.29
CA SER A 22 4.53 -15.56 7.20
C SER A 22 3.72 -16.82 7.47
N LEU A 23 4.11 -17.96 6.91
CA LEU A 23 3.42 -19.23 7.15
C LEU A 23 3.61 -19.71 8.59
N TYR A 24 4.82 -19.56 9.15
CA TYR A 24 5.09 -19.92 10.54
C TYR A 24 4.26 -19.10 11.52
N ALA A 25 4.13 -17.79 11.28
CA ALA A 25 3.37 -16.89 12.14
C ALA A 25 1.84 -17.13 12.07
N SER A 26 1.37 -17.83 11.04
CA SER A 26 -0.06 -18.07 10.77
C SER A 26 -0.49 -19.54 10.91
N ARG A 27 0.29 -20.34 11.63
CA ARG A 27 0.04 -21.78 11.80
C ARG A 27 -1.12 -22.13 12.75
N ASP A 28 -1.64 -21.17 13.49
CA ASP A 28 -2.62 -21.36 14.57
C ASP A 28 -4.01 -20.78 14.21
N GLU A 29 -4.38 -20.77 12.93
CA GLU A 29 -5.63 -20.15 12.44
C GLU A 29 -6.68 -21.22 12.10
N ASP A 30 -7.56 -21.57 13.05
CA ASP A 30 -8.55 -22.65 12.91
C ASP A 30 -9.97 -22.14 12.55
N THR A 31 -10.25 -20.85 12.73
CA THR A 31 -11.59 -20.27 12.51
C THR A 31 -11.65 -19.26 11.36
N SER A 32 -12.86 -18.94 10.88
CA SER A 32 -13.06 -17.87 9.89
C SER A 32 -12.67 -16.49 10.41
N GLU A 33 -12.82 -16.23 11.71
CA GLU A 33 -12.39 -14.98 12.34
C GLU A 33 -10.86 -14.89 12.37
N ASP A 34 -10.17 -16.00 12.63
CA ASP A 34 -8.72 -16.11 12.53
C ASP A 34 -8.27 -15.80 11.09
N TYR A 35 -8.84 -16.53 10.12
CA TYR A 35 -8.50 -16.35 8.70
C TYR A 35 -8.74 -14.92 8.17
N PHE A 36 -9.86 -14.28 8.51
CA PHE A 36 -10.22 -12.97 7.95
C PHE A 36 -9.88 -11.76 8.83
N LEU A 37 -9.61 -11.92 10.13
CA LEU A 37 -9.33 -10.83 11.06
C LEU A 37 -8.07 -11.03 11.91
N ALA A 38 -7.30 -12.10 11.68
CA ALA A 38 -6.16 -12.47 12.52
C ALA A 38 -6.53 -12.56 14.01
N GLY A 39 -7.73 -13.10 14.30
CA GLY A 39 -8.26 -13.29 15.65
C GLY A 39 -8.42 -12.00 16.45
N ARG A 40 -8.53 -10.85 15.76
CA ARG A 40 -8.52 -9.50 16.38
C ARG A 40 -7.32 -9.27 17.31
N SER A 41 -6.19 -9.90 17.04
CA SER A 41 -5.01 -9.83 17.93
C SER A 41 -4.01 -8.74 17.54
N LEU A 42 -4.29 -7.99 16.46
CA LEU A 42 -3.32 -7.06 15.89
C LEU A 42 -3.02 -5.89 16.83
N THR A 43 -1.72 -5.64 17.01
CA THR A 43 -1.20 -4.52 17.78
C THR A 43 -1.13 -3.27 16.91
N TRP A 44 -1.10 -2.09 17.54
CA TRP A 44 -1.15 -0.81 16.82
C TRP A 44 -0.04 -0.63 15.78
N TRP A 45 1.19 -1.05 16.10
CA TRP A 45 2.34 -0.87 15.19
C TRP A 45 2.25 -1.82 13.99
N LEU A 46 1.78 -3.06 14.18
CA LEU A 46 1.50 -4.00 13.09
C LEU A 46 0.44 -3.45 12.13
N ILE A 47 -0.63 -2.88 12.67
CA ILE A 47 -1.69 -2.25 11.87
C ILE A 47 -1.11 -1.12 11.04
N GLY A 48 -0.37 -0.19 11.66
CA GLY A 48 0.14 0.97 10.94
C GLY A 48 1.18 0.62 9.88
N PHE A 49 2.13 -0.29 10.17
CA PHE A 49 3.06 -0.77 9.16
C PHE A 49 2.36 -1.53 8.04
N SER A 50 1.40 -2.40 8.36
CA SER A 50 0.66 -3.14 7.34
C SER A 50 -0.14 -2.20 6.45
N LEU A 51 -0.83 -1.19 6.99
CA LEU A 51 -1.55 -0.18 6.19
C LEU A 51 -0.64 0.51 5.17
N ILE A 52 0.57 0.85 5.57
CA ILE A 52 1.57 1.49 4.70
C ILE A 52 2.15 0.50 3.70
N ALA A 53 2.58 -0.66 4.16
CA ALA A 53 3.19 -1.68 3.30
C ALA A 53 2.23 -2.16 2.22
N SER A 54 0.94 -2.29 2.52
CA SER A 54 -0.07 -2.69 1.52
C SER A 54 -0.44 -1.58 0.55
N ASN A 55 -0.11 -0.33 0.88
CA ASN A 55 -0.33 0.81 0.01
C ASN A 55 0.89 1.08 -0.89
N ILE A 56 2.11 0.94 -0.35
CA ILE A 56 3.35 1.07 -1.13
C ILE A 56 3.45 -0.11 -2.10
N SER A 57 3.34 0.20 -3.38
CA SER A 57 3.43 -0.77 -4.47
C SER A 57 4.38 -0.28 -5.57
N THR A 58 4.50 -1.06 -6.63
CA THR A 58 5.23 -0.66 -7.84
C THR A 58 4.76 0.69 -8.40
N GLU A 59 3.48 1.04 -8.21
CA GLU A 59 2.93 2.35 -8.60
C GLU A 59 3.62 3.51 -7.87
N HIS A 60 4.01 3.32 -6.61
CA HIS A 60 4.66 4.37 -5.83
C HIS A 60 6.13 4.50 -6.25
N PHE A 61 6.86 3.39 -6.36
CA PHE A 61 8.30 3.43 -6.69
C PHE A 61 8.62 3.70 -8.17
N ILE A 62 7.74 3.33 -9.09
CA ILE A 62 7.95 3.59 -10.53
C ILE A 62 7.12 4.79 -10.98
N GLY A 63 5.84 4.83 -10.60
CA GLY A 63 4.91 5.88 -11.02
C GLY A 63 5.22 7.23 -10.38
N MET A 64 5.15 7.33 -9.05
CA MET A 64 5.40 8.61 -8.37
C MET A 64 6.83 9.11 -8.53
N ALA A 65 7.84 8.23 -8.51
CA ALA A 65 9.21 8.62 -8.83
C ALA A 65 9.33 9.19 -10.25
N GLY A 66 8.66 8.57 -11.22
CA GLY A 66 8.60 9.06 -12.60
C GLY A 66 7.93 10.43 -12.73
N SER A 67 6.80 10.63 -12.01
CA SER A 67 6.13 11.93 -11.93
C SER A 67 7.02 12.99 -11.25
N GLY A 68 7.71 12.63 -10.16
CA GLY A 68 8.66 13.49 -9.47
C GLY A 68 9.84 13.92 -10.35
N PHE A 69 10.31 13.02 -11.21
CA PHE A 69 11.29 13.36 -12.23
C PHE A 69 10.73 14.28 -13.33
N GLY A 70 9.44 14.16 -13.64
CA GLY A 70 8.72 14.96 -14.64
C GLY A 70 8.43 16.41 -14.22
N SER A 71 7.44 17.02 -14.86
CA SER A 71 7.02 18.41 -14.57
C SER A 71 6.29 18.54 -13.23
N ALA A 72 5.75 17.44 -12.70
CA ALA A 72 5.06 17.46 -11.42
C ALA A 72 5.97 17.75 -10.23
N GLY A 73 7.25 17.34 -10.30
CA GLY A 73 8.20 17.55 -9.22
C GLY A 73 7.68 17.05 -7.87
N MET A 74 7.91 17.83 -6.82
CA MET A 74 7.45 17.55 -5.47
C MET A 74 5.93 17.69 -5.30
N ALA A 75 5.19 18.30 -6.24
CA ALA A 75 3.75 18.51 -6.12
C ALA A 75 2.98 17.19 -6.03
N ILE A 76 3.49 16.10 -6.62
CA ILE A 76 2.88 14.77 -6.54
C ILE A 76 2.81 14.24 -5.10
N ALA A 77 3.76 14.64 -4.23
CA ALA A 77 3.76 14.26 -2.81
C ALA A 77 2.50 14.75 -2.05
N SER A 78 1.79 15.74 -2.59
CA SER A 78 0.51 16.21 -2.03
C SER A 78 -0.55 15.11 -1.96
N TYR A 79 -0.50 14.11 -2.85
CA TYR A 79 -1.39 12.93 -2.77
C TYR A 79 -1.21 12.20 -1.44
N GLU A 80 0.03 12.00 -1.03
CA GLU A 80 0.42 11.25 0.17
C GLU A 80 0.12 12.05 1.44
N TRP A 81 0.35 13.36 1.44
CA TRP A 81 0.08 14.21 2.58
C TRP A 81 -1.42 14.39 2.84
N ILE A 82 -2.24 14.47 1.79
CA ILE A 82 -3.71 14.53 1.95
C ILE A 82 -4.26 13.15 2.35
N ALA A 83 -3.62 12.06 1.91
CA ALA A 83 -3.89 10.72 2.41
C ALA A 83 -3.59 10.60 3.93
N ALA A 84 -2.52 11.22 4.43
CA ALA A 84 -2.25 11.28 5.88
C ALA A 84 -3.39 11.96 6.65
N LEU A 85 -3.89 13.08 6.14
CA LEU A 85 -5.03 13.78 6.75
C LEU A 85 -6.32 12.95 6.68
N SER A 86 -6.52 12.25 5.57
CA SER A 86 -7.62 11.32 5.38
C SER A 86 -7.59 10.17 6.39
N LEU A 87 -6.42 9.60 6.67
CA LEU A 87 -6.24 8.57 7.70
C LEU A 87 -6.63 9.08 9.10
N VAL A 88 -6.32 10.33 9.43
CA VAL A 88 -6.79 10.94 10.70
C VAL A 88 -8.32 10.94 10.77
N ILE A 89 -9.00 11.30 9.68
CA ILE A 89 -10.47 11.24 9.61
C ILE A 89 -10.98 9.81 9.78
N VAL A 90 -10.32 8.84 9.14
CA VAL A 90 -10.70 7.43 9.27
C VAL A 90 -10.52 6.94 10.72
N ALA A 91 -9.43 7.32 11.39
CA ALA A 91 -9.15 6.90 12.76
C ALA A 91 -10.23 7.37 13.76
N PHE A 92 -10.68 8.62 13.64
CA PHE A 92 -11.56 9.22 14.64
C PHE A 92 -13.05 9.10 14.33
N TRP A 93 -13.45 8.92 13.07
CA TRP A 93 -14.87 8.87 12.70
C TRP A 93 -15.29 7.53 12.10
N VAL A 94 -14.52 6.99 11.15
CA VAL A 94 -14.90 5.79 10.41
C VAL A 94 -14.65 4.51 11.22
N LEU A 95 -13.44 4.37 11.79
CA LEU A 95 -13.08 3.19 12.57
C LEU A 95 -13.99 2.96 13.79
N PRO A 96 -14.32 3.96 14.62
CA PRO A 96 -15.23 3.75 15.76
C PRO A 96 -16.62 3.30 15.32
N LEU A 97 -17.12 3.78 14.17
CA LEU A 97 -18.40 3.36 13.62
C LEU A 97 -18.37 1.87 13.28
N PHE A 98 -17.35 1.42 12.55
CA PHE A 98 -17.27 0.02 12.11
C PHE A 98 -17.06 -0.96 13.27
N LEU A 99 -16.18 -0.63 14.21
CA LEU A 99 -15.96 -1.48 15.38
C LEU A 99 -17.19 -1.57 16.30
N ARG A 100 -17.99 -0.49 16.41
CA ARG A 100 -19.26 -0.51 17.17
C ARG A 100 -20.34 -1.35 16.51
N LEU A 101 -20.42 -1.31 15.18
CA LEU A 101 -21.37 -2.12 14.40
C LEU A 101 -20.95 -3.60 14.32
N GLY A 102 -19.70 -3.92 14.65
CA GLY A 102 -19.19 -5.28 14.59
C GLY A 102 -19.09 -5.85 13.18
N ILE A 103 -19.05 -4.98 12.16
CA ILE A 103 -18.98 -5.39 10.76
C ILE A 103 -17.60 -5.98 10.42
N PHE A 104 -17.61 -6.95 9.51
CA PHE A 104 -16.41 -7.60 8.99
C PHE A 104 -16.13 -7.16 7.54
N THR A 105 -17.16 -6.73 6.80
CA THR A 105 -17.03 -6.33 5.40
C THR A 105 -17.77 -5.04 5.04
N MET A 106 -17.29 -4.33 4.01
CA MET A 106 -17.96 -3.13 3.48
C MET A 106 -19.32 -3.44 2.84
N PRO A 107 -19.51 -4.56 2.11
CA PRO A 107 -20.84 -4.99 1.70
C PRO A 107 -21.81 -5.22 2.87
N GLU A 108 -21.33 -5.76 4.00
CA GLU A 108 -22.13 -5.94 5.22
C GLU A 108 -22.50 -4.60 5.87
N PHE A 109 -21.60 -3.61 5.85
CA PHE A 109 -21.95 -2.24 6.26
C PHE A 109 -23.13 -1.69 5.46
N LEU A 110 -23.11 -1.85 4.14
CA LEU A 110 -24.20 -1.41 3.28
C LEU A 110 -25.47 -2.24 3.48
N GLU A 111 -25.35 -3.54 3.80
CA GLU A 111 -26.50 -4.36 4.19
C GLU A 111 -27.18 -3.80 5.44
N HIS A 112 -26.39 -3.50 6.47
CA HIS A 112 -26.90 -2.98 7.74
C HIS A 112 -27.65 -1.66 7.56
N ARG A 113 -27.21 -0.82 6.59
CA ARG A 113 -27.79 0.51 6.36
C ARG A 113 -28.90 0.56 5.30
N TYR A 114 -28.84 -0.29 4.27
CA TYR A 114 -29.67 -0.19 3.06
C TYR A 114 -30.29 -1.54 2.62
N GLY A 115 -29.95 -2.65 3.29
CA GLY A 115 -30.48 -3.98 3.00
C GLY A 115 -29.71 -4.77 1.94
N ASN A 116 -30.20 -5.98 1.69
CA ASN A 116 -29.53 -7.00 0.87
C ASN A 116 -29.21 -6.59 -0.60
N PRO A 117 -30.05 -5.80 -1.31
CA PRO A 117 -29.70 -5.36 -2.66
C PRO A 117 -28.40 -4.55 -2.71
N ALA A 118 -28.20 -3.65 -1.73
CA ALA A 118 -27.00 -2.82 -1.66
C ALA A 118 -25.74 -3.66 -1.42
N ARG A 119 -25.84 -4.67 -0.54
CA ARG A 119 -24.75 -5.65 -0.31
C ARG A 119 -24.36 -6.36 -1.59
N THR A 120 -25.33 -6.91 -2.31
CA THR A 120 -25.07 -7.70 -3.53
C THR A 120 -24.42 -6.86 -4.61
N ILE A 121 -24.94 -5.65 -4.86
CA ILE A 121 -24.37 -4.72 -5.84
C ILE A 121 -22.92 -4.38 -5.47
N MET A 122 -22.67 -4.03 -4.21
CA MET A 122 -21.33 -3.67 -3.75
C MET A 122 -20.35 -4.86 -3.84
N ALA A 123 -20.79 -6.06 -3.47
CA ALA A 123 -19.95 -7.25 -3.53
C ALA A 123 -19.54 -7.58 -4.98
N ILE A 124 -20.48 -7.54 -5.92
CA ILE A 124 -20.20 -7.76 -7.35
C ILE A 124 -19.25 -6.68 -7.88
N TYR A 125 -19.53 -5.41 -7.58
CA TYR A 125 -18.70 -4.28 -8.00
C TYR A 125 -17.26 -4.40 -7.47
N LEU A 126 -17.09 -4.64 -6.17
CA LEU A 126 -15.77 -4.77 -5.56
C LEU A 126 -15.00 -5.96 -6.12
N MET A 127 -15.64 -7.12 -6.30
CA MET A 127 -15.01 -8.29 -6.90
C MET A 127 -14.53 -8.01 -8.33
N ALA A 128 -15.37 -7.38 -9.15
CA ALA A 128 -15.00 -7.02 -10.52
C ALA A 128 -13.86 -5.98 -10.54
N ALA A 129 -13.91 -4.97 -9.68
CA ALA A 129 -12.87 -3.94 -9.58
C ALA A 129 -11.53 -4.51 -9.11
N TYR A 130 -11.52 -5.40 -8.11
CA TYR A 130 -10.27 -6.00 -7.63
C TYR A 130 -9.66 -6.95 -8.65
N VAL A 131 -10.44 -7.84 -9.26
CA VAL A 131 -9.92 -8.81 -10.23
C VAL A 131 -9.52 -8.11 -11.53
N GLY A 132 -10.40 -7.25 -12.06
CA GLY A 132 -10.23 -6.63 -13.38
C GLY A 132 -9.26 -5.45 -13.41
N VAL A 133 -9.09 -4.73 -12.29
CA VAL A 133 -8.26 -3.52 -12.25
C VAL A 133 -7.11 -3.68 -11.26
N ALA A 134 -7.39 -3.89 -9.98
CA ALA A 134 -6.35 -3.82 -8.95
C ALA A 134 -5.30 -4.94 -9.09
N ILE A 135 -5.73 -6.21 -9.07
CA ILE A 135 -4.82 -7.37 -9.16
C ILE A 135 -4.16 -7.40 -10.53
N ALA A 136 -4.90 -7.14 -11.60
CA ALA A 136 -4.36 -7.06 -12.95
C ALA A 136 -3.24 -6.01 -13.06
N GLY A 137 -3.47 -4.79 -12.53
CA GLY A 137 -2.48 -3.71 -12.54
C GLY A 137 -1.24 -4.03 -11.71
N VAL A 138 -1.40 -4.62 -10.52
CA VAL A 138 -0.28 -5.01 -9.65
C VAL A 138 0.56 -6.13 -10.29
N LEU A 139 -0.08 -7.17 -10.84
CA LEU A 139 0.65 -8.26 -11.51
C LEU A 139 1.39 -7.76 -12.75
N TYR A 140 0.75 -6.92 -13.57
CA TYR A 140 1.37 -6.35 -14.76
C TYR A 140 2.56 -5.46 -14.41
N SER A 141 2.37 -4.48 -13.52
CA SER A 141 3.44 -3.56 -13.12
C SER A 141 4.59 -4.27 -12.41
N GLY A 142 4.30 -5.24 -11.55
CA GLY A 142 5.32 -6.08 -10.92
C GLY A 142 6.13 -6.88 -11.93
N ALA A 143 5.46 -7.51 -12.91
CA ALA A 143 6.14 -8.26 -13.96
C ALA A 143 6.95 -7.37 -14.90
N LEU A 144 6.48 -6.14 -15.17
CA LEU A 144 7.26 -5.14 -15.91
C LEU A 144 8.55 -4.79 -15.16
N GLY A 145 8.49 -4.63 -13.83
CA GLY A 145 9.68 -4.44 -13.01
C GLY A 145 10.68 -5.60 -13.12
N LEU A 146 10.20 -6.85 -13.08
CA LEU A 146 11.03 -8.03 -13.30
C LEU A 146 11.64 -8.05 -14.72
N GLN A 147 10.88 -7.65 -15.73
CA GLN A 147 11.37 -7.56 -17.11
C GLN A 147 12.48 -6.50 -17.25
N THR A 148 12.29 -5.32 -16.68
CA THR A 148 13.26 -4.22 -16.77
C THR A 148 14.56 -4.52 -16.03
N ILE A 149 14.49 -5.12 -14.83
CA ILE A 149 15.66 -5.37 -13.99
C ILE A 149 16.37 -6.67 -14.39
N PHE A 150 15.60 -7.74 -14.62
CA PHE A 150 16.12 -9.10 -14.76
C PHE A 150 16.01 -9.67 -16.18
N GLY A 151 15.33 -8.96 -17.10
CA GLY A 151 15.10 -9.44 -18.46
C GLY A 151 14.12 -10.61 -18.54
N LEU A 152 13.33 -10.86 -17.49
CA LEU A 152 12.32 -11.93 -17.49
C LEU A 152 11.13 -11.52 -18.36
N ASP A 153 10.69 -12.40 -19.25
CA ASP A 153 9.51 -12.13 -20.07
C ASP A 153 8.27 -11.85 -19.21
N LEU A 154 7.44 -10.93 -19.70
CA LEU A 154 6.29 -10.40 -18.97
C LEU A 154 5.32 -11.52 -18.51
N LEU A 155 4.96 -12.44 -19.40
CA LEU A 155 3.96 -13.48 -19.10
C LEU A 155 4.45 -14.48 -18.03
N PRO A 156 5.67 -15.05 -18.11
CA PRO A 156 6.26 -15.80 -17.00
C PRO A 156 6.34 -15.00 -15.68
N GLY A 157 6.70 -13.71 -15.76
CA GLY A 157 6.75 -12.83 -14.58
C GLY A 157 5.39 -12.69 -13.88
N ILE A 158 4.31 -12.50 -14.65
CA ILE A 158 2.94 -12.43 -14.13
C ILE A 158 2.56 -13.73 -13.39
N TRP A 159 2.81 -14.89 -14.01
CA TRP A 159 2.49 -16.18 -13.40
C TRP A 159 3.33 -16.45 -12.14
N LEU A 160 4.62 -16.09 -12.16
CA LEU A 160 5.49 -16.23 -11.00
C LEU A 160 4.95 -15.46 -9.80
N ILE A 161 4.63 -14.17 -9.98
CA ILE A 161 4.10 -13.32 -8.90
C ILE A 161 2.74 -13.87 -8.43
N GLY A 162 1.83 -14.18 -9.36
CA GLY A 162 0.48 -14.63 -9.03
C GLY A 162 0.45 -15.96 -8.28
N ILE A 163 1.25 -16.94 -8.70
CA ILE A 163 1.33 -18.24 -8.04
C ILE A 163 1.96 -18.11 -6.65
N LEU A 164 3.08 -17.40 -6.53
CA LEU A 164 3.74 -17.23 -5.23
C LEU A 164 2.82 -16.50 -4.24
N ALA A 165 2.24 -15.36 -4.65
CA ALA A 165 1.30 -14.60 -3.83
C ALA A 165 0.06 -15.42 -3.44
N GLY A 166 -0.51 -16.16 -4.39
CA GLY A 166 -1.68 -17.01 -4.17
C GLY A 166 -1.42 -18.12 -3.15
N VAL A 167 -0.30 -18.84 -3.28
CA VAL A 167 0.01 -20.01 -2.43
C VAL A 167 0.07 -19.63 -0.95
N TYR A 168 0.86 -18.62 -0.57
CA TYR A 168 0.99 -18.28 0.85
C TYR A 168 -0.27 -17.56 1.40
N THR A 169 -1.00 -16.83 0.55
CA THR A 169 -2.23 -16.14 0.96
C THR A 169 -3.36 -17.12 1.23
N VAL A 170 -3.55 -18.13 0.37
CA VAL A 170 -4.56 -19.18 0.54
C VAL A 170 -4.30 -20.00 1.81
N TYR A 171 -3.03 -20.28 2.11
CA TYR A 171 -2.69 -21.08 3.29
C TYR A 171 -2.81 -20.29 4.61
N GLY A 172 -2.33 -19.04 4.64
CA GLY A 172 -2.08 -18.34 5.90
C GLY A 172 -3.05 -17.21 6.26
N GLY A 173 -4.05 -16.90 5.42
CA GLY A 173 -5.07 -15.88 5.70
C GLY A 173 -4.52 -14.47 5.94
N LEU A 174 -5.32 -13.60 6.55
CA LEU A 174 -4.97 -12.19 6.79
C LEU A 174 -3.68 -12.04 7.60
N LYS A 175 -3.44 -12.91 8.58
CA LYS A 175 -2.25 -12.83 9.42
C LYS A 175 -0.96 -13.06 8.62
N ALA A 176 -0.95 -14.03 7.70
CA ALA A 176 0.22 -14.28 6.86
C ALA A 176 0.49 -13.08 5.94
N VAL A 177 -0.58 -12.50 5.40
CA VAL A 177 -0.53 -11.29 4.59
C VAL A 177 0.05 -10.12 5.38
N VAL A 178 -0.42 -9.89 6.62
CA VAL A 178 0.10 -8.81 7.48
C VAL A 178 1.60 -8.99 7.77
N TRP A 179 2.05 -10.21 8.03
CA TRP A 179 3.47 -10.49 8.24
C TRP A 179 4.30 -10.37 6.97
N SER A 180 3.79 -10.84 5.82
CA SER A 180 4.51 -10.69 4.55
C SER A 180 4.63 -9.21 4.18
N ASP A 181 3.54 -8.45 4.37
CA ASP A 181 3.50 -7.01 4.14
C ASP A 181 4.51 -6.30 5.04
N LEU A 182 4.59 -6.66 6.32
CA LEU A 182 5.56 -6.07 7.23
C LEU A 182 7.00 -6.26 6.72
N LEU A 183 7.36 -7.50 6.35
CA LEU A 183 8.72 -7.83 5.90
C LEU A 183 9.04 -7.19 4.55
N GLN A 184 8.14 -7.32 3.57
CA GLN A 184 8.31 -6.76 2.23
C GLN A 184 8.27 -5.23 2.24
N GLY A 185 7.30 -4.63 2.93
CA GLY A 185 7.19 -3.18 3.08
C GLY A 185 8.39 -2.57 3.80
N SER A 186 8.89 -3.22 4.86
CA SER A 186 10.12 -2.76 5.52
C SER A 186 11.33 -2.85 4.60
N ALA A 187 11.47 -3.94 3.85
CA ALA A 187 12.56 -4.10 2.88
C ALA A 187 12.47 -3.06 1.75
N LEU A 188 11.26 -2.75 1.27
CA LEU A 188 11.03 -1.70 0.27
C LEU A 188 11.40 -0.31 0.80
N LEU A 189 11.02 0.04 2.03
CA LEU A 189 11.39 1.31 2.64
C LEU A 189 12.91 1.42 2.83
N VAL A 190 13.56 0.37 3.32
CA VAL A 190 15.03 0.33 3.46
C VAL A 190 15.69 0.44 2.08
N GLY A 191 15.22 -0.31 1.10
CA GLY A 191 15.72 -0.25 -0.28
C GLY A 191 15.57 1.13 -0.90
N GLY A 192 14.41 1.76 -0.71
CA GLY A 192 14.17 3.15 -1.12
C GLY A 192 15.18 4.11 -0.49
N CYS A 193 15.34 4.08 0.84
CA CYS A 193 16.32 4.91 1.53
C CYS A 193 17.75 4.70 0.99
N VAL A 194 18.15 3.46 0.73
CA VAL A 194 19.46 3.14 0.15
C VAL A 194 19.60 3.78 -1.24
N VAL A 195 18.59 3.63 -2.10
CA VAL A 195 18.58 4.24 -3.44
C VAL A 195 18.64 5.75 -3.35
N THR A 196 17.87 6.40 -2.47
CA THR A 196 17.91 7.85 -2.27
C THR A 196 19.29 8.33 -1.82
N VAL A 197 19.91 7.65 -0.84
CA VAL A 197 21.25 8.03 -0.34
C VAL A 197 22.33 7.86 -1.41
N LEU A 198 22.32 6.73 -2.12
CA LEU A 198 23.28 6.47 -3.20
C LEU A 198 23.08 7.48 -4.36
N GLY A 199 21.83 7.72 -4.76
CA GLY A 199 21.49 8.69 -5.79
C GLY A 199 21.95 10.10 -5.42
N LEU A 200 21.68 10.55 -4.19
CA LEU A 200 22.16 11.84 -3.67
C LEU A 200 23.69 11.91 -3.66
N SER A 201 24.38 10.82 -3.31
CA SER A 201 25.84 10.80 -3.31
C SER A 201 26.44 10.96 -4.71
N GLU A 202 25.81 10.34 -5.71
CA GLU A 202 26.26 10.39 -7.12
C GLU A 202 26.08 11.78 -7.74
N VAL A 203 25.02 12.50 -7.36
CA VAL A 203 24.74 13.87 -7.86
C VAL A 203 25.50 14.96 -7.10
N GLY A 204 26.40 14.61 -6.18
CA GLY A 204 27.21 15.58 -5.41
C GLY A 204 26.57 16.06 -4.10
N GLY A 205 25.58 15.33 -3.60
CA GLY A 205 24.92 15.57 -2.32
C GLY A 205 23.63 16.39 -2.41
N LEU A 206 22.97 16.54 -1.25
CA LEU A 206 21.67 17.21 -1.15
C LEU A 206 21.69 18.65 -1.68
N GLN A 207 22.75 19.42 -1.41
CA GLN A 207 22.82 20.81 -1.84
C GLN A 207 22.91 20.94 -3.36
N ALA A 208 23.70 20.07 -4.01
CA ALA A 208 23.78 20.02 -5.46
C ALA A 208 22.44 19.59 -6.08
N PHE A 209 21.78 18.59 -5.49
CA PHE A 209 20.44 18.17 -5.90
C PHE A 209 19.41 19.30 -5.82
N LEU A 210 19.33 20.00 -4.68
CA LEU A 210 18.36 21.09 -4.48
C LEU A 210 18.61 22.25 -5.45
N ALA A 211 19.87 22.62 -5.67
CA ALA A 211 20.23 23.68 -6.62
C ALA A 211 19.91 23.30 -8.06
N ALA A 212 20.07 22.03 -8.43
CA ALA A 212 19.80 21.55 -9.79
C ALA A 212 18.30 21.36 -10.11
N ASN A 213 17.44 21.30 -9.09
CA ASN A 213 16.02 20.97 -9.24
C ASN A 213 15.10 22.02 -8.58
N GLU A 214 15.56 23.26 -8.40
CA GLU A 214 14.78 24.33 -7.75
C GLU A 214 13.39 24.51 -8.39
N ASP A 215 13.30 24.36 -9.71
CA ASP A 215 12.08 24.45 -10.50
C ASP A 215 11.10 23.30 -10.25
N LYS A 216 11.53 22.18 -9.65
CA LYS A 216 10.73 20.98 -9.34
C LYS A 216 10.39 20.84 -7.87
N LEU A 217 10.90 21.69 -6.98
CA LEU A 217 10.60 21.63 -5.54
C LEU A 217 9.28 22.32 -5.16
N HIS A 218 8.51 22.77 -6.14
CA HIS A 218 7.19 23.36 -5.93
C HIS A 218 6.18 22.30 -5.48
N MET A 219 5.26 22.70 -4.60
CA MET A 219 4.21 21.81 -4.08
C MET A 219 2.85 22.02 -4.77
N VAL A 220 2.71 23.10 -5.52
CA VAL A 220 1.44 23.56 -6.08
C VAL A 220 1.66 23.94 -7.53
N LEU A 221 0.91 23.29 -8.42
CA LEU A 221 0.87 23.60 -9.85
C LEU A 221 -0.31 24.54 -10.18
N PRO A 222 -0.31 25.20 -11.35
CA PRO A 222 -1.42 26.04 -11.80
C PRO A 222 -2.77 25.33 -11.84
N ALA A 223 -3.88 26.09 -11.83
CA ALA A 223 -5.23 25.54 -11.82
C ALA A 223 -5.62 24.83 -13.13
N ASP A 224 -4.92 25.15 -14.21
CA ASP A 224 -5.09 24.68 -15.57
C ASP A 224 -4.04 23.62 -15.96
N ASP A 225 -3.23 23.16 -15.00
CA ASP A 225 -2.34 22.02 -15.23
C ASP A 225 -3.16 20.79 -15.66
N PRO A 226 -2.80 20.12 -16.76
CA PRO A 226 -3.61 19.04 -17.32
C PRO A 226 -3.60 17.76 -16.49
N GLU A 227 -2.61 17.59 -15.60
CA GLU A 227 -2.42 16.36 -14.83
C GLU A 227 -2.68 16.57 -13.33
N LEU A 228 -2.17 17.67 -12.76
CA LEU A 228 -2.15 17.92 -11.32
C LEU A 228 -2.58 19.34 -10.95
N PRO A 229 -3.78 19.80 -11.38
CA PRO A 229 -4.23 21.14 -11.04
C PRO A 229 -4.45 21.25 -9.53
N TRP A 230 -3.97 22.31 -8.88
CA TRP A 230 -4.03 22.41 -7.41
C TRP A 230 -5.44 22.31 -6.81
N THR A 231 -6.47 22.62 -7.60
CA THR A 231 -7.88 22.50 -7.22
C THR A 231 -8.28 21.05 -6.92
N ILE A 232 -7.58 20.06 -7.52
CA ILE A 232 -7.80 18.63 -7.24
C ILE A 232 -7.53 18.31 -5.78
N PHE A 233 -6.54 18.96 -5.17
CA PHE A 233 -6.13 18.72 -3.78
C PHE A 233 -7.12 19.30 -2.76
N LEU A 234 -7.90 20.31 -3.15
CA LEU A 234 -8.93 20.86 -2.28
C LEU A 234 -10.24 20.07 -2.32
N LEU A 235 -10.66 19.62 -3.51
CA LEU A 235 -12.01 19.10 -3.70
C LEU A 235 -12.04 17.67 -4.26
N GLY A 236 -11.19 17.38 -5.24
CA GLY A 236 -11.24 16.14 -6.01
C GLY A 236 -10.70 14.92 -5.26
N ILE A 237 -9.52 15.05 -4.64
CA ILE A 237 -8.74 13.93 -4.10
C ILE A 237 -9.36 13.32 -2.83
N TRP A 238 -10.25 14.05 -2.15
CA TRP A 238 -10.87 13.60 -0.91
C TRP A 238 -11.80 12.41 -1.13
N ILE A 239 -12.50 12.36 -2.25
CA ILE A 239 -13.40 11.24 -2.59
C ILE A 239 -12.61 9.92 -2.72
N PRO A 240 -11.58 9.81 -3.59
CA PRO A 240 -10.79 8.60 -3.71
C PRO A 240 -10.00 8.29 -2.45
N ASN A 241 -9.47 9.29 -1.72
CA ASN A 241 -8.78 9.04 -0.45
C ASN A 241 -9.72 8.50 0.63
N MET A 242 -10.92 9.06 0.78
CA MET A 242 -11.90 8.55 1.73
C MET A 242 -12.34 7.15 1.35
N PHE A 243 -12.60 6.89 0.08
CA PHE A 243 -12.87 5.54 -0.39
C PHE A 243 -11.70 4.59 -0.06
N TYR A 244 -10.47 4.94 -0.46
CA TYR A 244 -9.30 4.08 -0.32
C TYR A 244 -8.95 3.78 1.14
N TRP A 245 -8.92 4.79 2.01
CA TRP A 245 -8.51 4.61 3.40
C TRP A 245 -9.65 4.22 4.34
N GLY A 246 -10.86 4.71 4.05
CA GLY A 246 -12.02 4.53 4.91
C GLY A 246 -12.90 3.36 4.51
N PHE A 247 -13.09 3.12 3.21
CA PHE A 247 -14.14 2.22 2.73
C PHE A 247 -13.66 1.11 1.78
N ASN A 248 -12.36 0.97 1.60
CA ASN A 248 -11.77 -0.07 0.77
C ASN A 248 -11.55 -1.33 1.61
N GLN A 249 -12.16 -2.44 1.21
CA GLN A 249 -12.23 -3.66 2.04
C GLN A 249 -10.85 -4.10 2.53
N PHE A 250 -9.85 -4.23 1.66
CA PHE A 250 -8.55 -4.76 2.09
C PHE A 250 -7.83 -3.82 3.05
N ILE A 251 -7.94 -2.49 2.89
CA ILE A 251 -7.34 -1.51 3.80
C ILE A 251 -8.05 -1.54 5.15
N THR A 252 -9.39 -1.36 5.14
CA THR A 252 -10.19 -1.28 6.36
C THR A 252 -10.10 -2.57 7.18
N GLN A 253 -10.06 -3.74 6.55
CA GLN A 253 -9.99 -5.05 7.22
C GLN A 253 -8.82 -5.19 8.20
N ARG A 254 -7.66 -4.58 7.89
CA ARG A 254 -6.49 -4.56 8.79
C ARG A 254 -6.77 -3.84 10.10
N THR A 255 -7.57 -2.77 10.04
CA THR A 255 -7.97 -1.99 11.21
C THR A 255 -9.12 -2.64 11.98
N LEU A 256 -9.94 -3.45 11.32
CA LEU A 256 -10.99 -4.27 11.95
C LEU A 256 -10.40 -5.44 12.74
N GLY A 257 -9.22 -5.94 12.35
CA GLY A 257 -8.45 -6.93 13.11
C GLY A 257 -7.75 -6.38 14.37
N ALA A 258 -8.03 -5.13 14.77
CA ALA A 258 -7.42 -4.53 15.95
C ALA A 258 -7.97 -5.13 17.26
N ARG A 259 -7.07 -5.37 18.23
CA ARG A 259 -7.43 -5.85 19.58
C ARG A 259 -8.29 -4.91 20.41
N SER A 260 -8.36 -3.64 20.01
CA SER A 260 -9.17 -2.61 20.66
C SER A 260 -9.28 -1.41 19.74
N LEU A 261 -10.30 -0.58 19.94
CA LEU A 261 -10.43 0.70 19.23
C LEU A 261 -9.17 1.57 19.40
N ALA A 262 -8.62 1.66 20.62
CA ALA A 262 -7.41 2.43 20.87
C ALA A 262 -6.19 1.90 20.10
N ALA A 263 -6.06 0.57 19.95
CA ALA A 263 -5.00 -0.02 19.14
C ALA A 263 -5.18 0.29 17.65
N GLY A 264 -6.41 0.19 17.14
CA GLY A 264 -6.73 0.54 15.75
C GLY A 264 -6.46 2.01 15.46
N GLN A 265 -6.93 2.92 16.33
CA GLN A 265 -6.69 4.36 16.19
C GLN A 265 -5.21 4.70 16.22
N ARG A 266 -4.45 4.17 17.19
CA ARG A 266 -3.00 4.37 17.25
C ARG A 266 -2.30 3.84 16.00
N GLY A 267 -2.75 2.71 15.46
CA GLY A 267 -2.19 2.15 14.23
C GLY A 267 -2.46 3.01 13.01
N ILE A 268 -3.68 3.51 12.84
CA ILE A 268 -4.04 4.41 11.74
C ILE A 268 -3.28 5.75 11.86
N ILE A 269 -3.18 6.31 13.07
CA ILE A 269 -2.42 7.56 13.30
C ILE A 269 -0.92 7.34 13.07
N PHE A 270 -0.38 6.17 13.44
CA PHE A 270 0.99 5.81 13.12
C PHE A 270 1.21 5.72 11.60
N ALA A 271 0.30 5.09 10.86
CA ALA A 271 0.34 5.09 9.40
C ALA A 271 0.27 6.51 8.82
N ALA A 272 -0.61 7.37 9.35
CA ALA A 272 -0.69 8.78 8.93
C ALA A 272 0.65 9.51 9.14
N GLY A 273 1.36 9.24 10.25
CA GLY A 273 2.69 9.77 10.48
C GLY A 273 3.73 9.28 9.46
N LEU A 274 3.71 7.99 9.13
CA LEU A 274 4.60 7.41 8.11
C LEU A 274 4.34 8.02 6.71
N LYS A 275 3.08 8.28 6.35
CA LYS A 275 2.69 8.96 5.09
C LYS A 275 3.32 10.34 4.92
N LEU A 276 3.68 11.03 5.99
CA LEU A 276 4.37 12.32 5.90
C LEU A 276 5.83 12.17 5.48
N ILE A 277 6.45 11.02 5.76
CA ILE A 277 7.88 10.78 5.55
C ILE A 277 8.14 10.05 4.23
N ILE A 278 7.27 9.11 3.87
CA ILE A 278 7.43 8.26 2.67
C ILE A 278 7.72 9.06 1.39
N PRO A 279 7.05 10.19 1.10
CA PRO A 279 7.30 10.95 -0.13
C PRO A 279 8.76 11.33 -0.35
N PHE A 280 9.54 11.59 0.70
CA PHE A 280 10.96 11.95 0.59
C PHE A 280 11.86 10.78 0.17
N ILE A 281 11.32 9.56 0.14
CA ILE A 281 12.02 8.35 -0.28
C ILE A 281 11.59 7.95 -1.70
N ILE A 282 10.32 8.20 -2.06
CA ILE A 282 9.71 7.71 -3.30
C ILE A 282 9.60 8.78 -4.41
N VAL A 283 9.61 10.07 -4.06
CA VAL A 283 9.58 11.22 -4.99
C VAL A 283 10.97 11.86 -5.01
#